data_AF-A0A7S3NC80-F1
#
_entry.id   AF-A0A7S3NC80-F1
#
_cell.length_a   1.000
_cell.length_b   1.000
_cell.length_c   1.000
_cell.angle_alpha   90.00
_cell.angle_beta   90.00
_cell.angle_gamma   90.00
#
_symmetry.space_group_name_H-M   'P 1'
#
loop_
_entity.id
_entity.type
_entity.pdbx_description
1 polymer ?
#
loop_
_entity_poly.entity_id
_entity_poly.type
_entity_poly.pdbx_seq_one_letter_code
_entity_poly.pdbx_strand_id
1 'polypeptide(L)'
;ILNQLGDSPTMFGFQPVPIHVSQQIDELLRSMDAPVCPNVAKYEARAMQEEEFKKVNEKYKDNFLKPLKENWGINDELNFFTAKGYSDTYYAAMFNKSAIDAKYKLDESMLNELIADQFYYVTFFYDEMIRLATTKAFNYLYTLFDSKIESIKTGKDDGTGIKDRKLIYFSAHDSTVAAFMSGIEQKQKLQPYYAIPILIQLWKKAGTDGKDPANYYVKWLYNGKTVNLNGTCEGTSDFKCAYPNFKSFLQYREYKGDWYSGCFLDIESSYMGKWYIVVGIAAG
;
A
#
# COMPACT_ATOMS: atom_id res chain seq x y z
N ILE A 1 18.20 -6.79 30.32
CA ILE A 1 17.73 -5.49 29.78
C ILE A 1 16.43 -5.65 28.99
N LEU A 2 16.29 -6.62 28.07
CA LEU A 2 15.02 -6.82 27.33
C LEU A 2 13.82 -7.27 28.19
N ASN A 3 14.05 -7.99 29.30
CA ASN A 3 12.99 -8.49 30.19
C ASN A 3 12.37 -7.45 31.15
N GLN A 4 12.75 -6.17 31.04
CA GLN A 4 12.24 -5.07 31.90
C GLN A 4 11.62 -3.92 31.08
N LEU A 5 11.38 -4.15 29.78
CA LEU A 5 10.70 -3.17 28.94
C LEU A 5 9.22 -3.05 29.39
N GLY A 6 8.90 -1.97 30.12
CA GLY A 6 7.54 -1.60 30.51
C GLY A 6 7.40 -1.36 32.01
N ASP A 7 8.37 -1.82 32.80
CA ASP A 7 8.26 -1.82 34.26
C ASP A 7 8.62 -0.48 34.89
N SER A 8 9.47 0.31 34.23
CA SER A 8 9.76 1.71 34.59
C SER A 8 10.39 2.45 33.42
N PRO A 9 9.97 3.69 33.12
CA PRO A 9 10.66 4.51 32.13
C PRO A 9 12.09 4.84 32.60
N THR A 10 12.98 5.12 31.65
CA THR A 10 14.32 5.65 31.95
C THR A 10 14.25 7.05 32.57
N MET A 11 15.40 7.64 32.91
CA MET A 11 15.56 8.94 33.61
C MET A 11 14.83 10.15 32.99
N PHE A 12 14.15 10.00 31.85
CA PHE A 12 13.39 11.06 31.18
C PHE A 12 11.98 10.65 30.72
N GLY A 13 11.39 9.60 31.29
CA GLY A 13 10.10 9.11 30.80
C GLY A 13 10.18 8.32 29.49
N PHE A 14 11.39 8.15 28.93
CA PHE A 14 11.62 7.44 27.68
C PHE A 14 11.79 5.94 27.91
N GLN A 15 11.23 5.13 27.03
CA GLN A 15 11.49 3.69 27.00
C GLN A 15 11.77 3.28 25.55
N PRO A 16 12.89 2.59 25.29
CA PRO A 16 13.17 2.12 23.94
C PRO A 16 12.17 1.02 23.56
N VAL A 17 11.50 1.18 22.43
CA VAL A 17 10.67 0.15 21.81
C VAL A 17 11.43 -0.40 20.61
N PRO A 18 11.71 -1.72 20.55
CA PRO A 18 12.42 -2.29 19.42
C PRO A 18 11.59 -2.13 18.14
N ILE A 19 12.22 -1.58 17.10
CA ILE A 19 11.66 -1.50 15.75
C ILE A 19 12.40 -2.51 14.89
N HIS A 20 11.66 -3.49 14.39
CA HIS A 20 12.20 -4.49 13.48
C HIS A 20 12.17 -3.93 12.05
N VAL A 21 13.31 -4.02 11.36
CA VAL A 21 13.45 -3.67 9.95
C VAL A 21 13.96 -4.89 9.19
N SER A 22 13.46 -5.10 7.98
CA SER A 22 14.05 -6.11 7.10
C SER A 22 15.40 -5.59 6.59
N GLN A 23 16.44 -6.44 6.65
CA GLN A 23 17.69 -6.19 5.93
C GLN A 23 17.62 -6.64 4.46
N GLN A 24 16.57 -7.38 4.12
CA GLN A 24 16.30 -7.87 2.77
C GLN A 24 15.26 -6.97 2.08
N ILE A 25 15.04 -7.24 0.80
CA ILE A 25 13.97 -6.64 0.01
C ILE A 25 12.63 -6.79 0.77
N ASP A 26 11.93 -5.67 0.98
CA ASP A 26 10.65 -5.65 1.69
C ASP A 26 9.51 -6.05 0.75
N GLU A 27 9.34 -7.35 0.56
CA GLU A 27 8.23 -7.88 -0.24
C GLU A 27 6.86 -7.62 0.40
N LEU A 28 6.79 -7.34 1.71
CA LEU A 28 5.52 -7.21 2.41
C LEU A 28 4.89 -5.83 2.15
N LEU A 29 5.65 -4.77 2.36
CA LEU A 29 5.15 -3.39 2.30
C LEU A 29 5.59 -2.67 1.01
N ARG A 30 6.58 -3.21 0.30
CA ARG A 30 7.19 -2.59 -0.89
C ARG A 30 7.07 -3.43 -2.17
N SER A 31 6.13 -4.38 -2.21
CA SER A 31 5.83 -5.23 -3.38
C SER A 31 5.57 -4.46 -4.69
N MET A 32 5.20 -3.18 -4.63
CA MET A 32 4.95 -2.34 -5.81
C MET A 32 6.22 -1.72 -6.42
N ASP A 33 7.36 -1.78 -5.75
CA ASP A 33 8.56 -1.14 -6.28
C ASP A 33 9.25 -2.02 -7.32
N ALA A 34 9.76 -1.37 -8.38
CA ALA A 34 10.45 -2.07 -9.46
C ALA A 34 11.59 -3.01 -9.00
N PRO A 35 12.42 -2.66 -7.99
CA PRO A 35 13.45 -3.58 -7.51
C PRO A 35 12.91 -4.80 -6.74
N VAL A 36 11.67 -4.73 -6.25
CA VAL A 36 11.00 -5.82 -5.51
C VAL A 36 10.19 -6.70 -6.46
N CYS A 37 9.44 -6.09 -7.38
CA CYS A 37 8.63 -6.77 -8.38
C CYS A 37 8.77 -6.09 -9.74
N PRO A 38 9.72 -6.50 -10.60
CA PRO A 38 10.00 -5.84 -11.87
C PRO A 38 8.79 -5.74 -12.81
N ASN A 39 7.89 -6.74 -12.80
CA ASN A 39 6.69 -6.71 -13.63
C ASN A 39 5.73 -5.56 -13.27
N VAL A 40 5.77 -5.02 -12.04
CA VAL A 40 4.98 -3.82 -11.69
C VAL A 40 5.39 -2.63 -12.56
N ALA A 41 6.69 -2.39 -12.73
CA ALA A 41 7.18 -1.30 -13.59
C ALA A 41 6.77 -1.49 -15.06
N LYS A 42 6.64 -2.75 -15.53
CA LYS A 42 6.15 -3.04 -16.88
C LYS A 42 4.66 -2.70 -17.02
N TYR A 43 3.85 -3.01 -16.00
CA TYR A 43 2.44 -2.59 -15.97
C TYR A 43 2.31 -1.07 -15.95
N GLU A 44 3.14 -0.35 -15.18
CA GLU A 44 3.15 1.10 -15.20
C GLU A 44 3.52 1.64 -16.59
N ALA A 45 4.60 1.13 -17.20
CA ALA A 45 5.02 1.51 -18.54
C ALA A 45 3.94 1.25 -19.61
N ARG A 46 3.23 0.12 -19.50
CA ARG A 46 2.09 -0.21 -20.36
C ARG A 46 0.92 0.73 -20.11
N ALA A 47 0.59 1.02 -18.86
CA ALA A 47 -0.48 1.95 -18.51
C ALA A 47 -0.25 3.34 -19.13
N MET A 48 1.01 3.79 -19.26
CA MET A 48 1.33 5.07 -19.92
C MET A 48 0.94 5.12 -21.40
N GLN A 49 0.74 3.96 -22.04
CA GLN A 49 0.37 3.87 -23.44
C GLN A 49 -1.15 3.81 -23.64
N GLU A 50 -1.90 3.53 -22.57
CA GLU A 50 -3.36 3.40 -22.61
C GLU A 50 -4.06 4.74 -22.83
N GLU A 51 -5.25 4.69 -23.41
CA GLU A 51 -6.03 5.87 -23.74
C GLU A 51 -6.49 6.62 -22.48
N GLU A 52 -6.79 5.88 -21.40
CA GLU A 52 -7.12 6.43 -20.09
C GLU A 52 -5.99 7.29 -19.54
N PHE A 53 -4.74 6.86 -19.67
CA PHE A 53 -3.59 7.65 -19.25
C PHE A 53 -3.46 8.92 -20.09
N LYS A 54 -3.62 8.84 -21.41
CA LYS A 54 -3.58 10.02 -22.29
C LYS A 54 -4.65 11.04 -21.90
N LYS A 55 -5.87 10.58 -21.58
CA LYS A 55 -6.96 11.43 -21.08
C LYS A 55 -6.60 12.12 -19.77
N VAL A 56 -5.99 11.40 -18.82
CA VAL A 56 -5.51 11.97 -17.55
C VAL A 56 -4.41 13.00 -17.81
N ASN A 57 -3.43 12.70 -18.66
CA ASN A 57 -2.35 13.63 -18.98
C ASN A 57 -2.87 14.92 -19.67
N GLU A 58 -3.82 14.79 -20.61
CA GLU A 58 -4.46 15.94 -21.26
C GLU A 58 -5.34 16.75 -20.28
N LYS A 59 -6.03 16.10 -19.32
CA LYS A 59 -6.81 16.80 -18.26
C LYS A 59 -5.96 17.84 -17.51
N TYR A 60 -4.70 17.52 -17.22
CA TYR A 60 -3.81 18.37 -16.41
C TYR A 60 -2.87 19.27 -17.22
N LYS A 61 -2.83 19.10 -18.55
CA LYS A 61 -1.86 19.75 -19.43
C LYS A 61 -1.87 21.27 -19.34
N ASP A 62 -3.01 21.89 -19.61
CA ASP A 62 -3.10 23.34 -19.71
C ASP A 62 -3.21 24.03 -18.36
N ASN A 63 -3.84 23.38 -17.39
CA ASN A 63 -4.19 23.98 -16.11
C ASN A 63 -3.19 23.66 -14.98
N PHE A 64 -2.32 22.65 -15.15
CA PHE A 64 -1.30 22.28 -14.16
C PHE A 64 0.10 22.20 -14.76
N LEU A 65 0.30 21.32 -15.75
CA LEU A 65 1.63 20.98 -16.25
C LEU A 65 2.30 22.17 -16.95
N LYS A 66 1.57 22.88 -17.81
CA LYS A 66 2.09 24.07 -18.49
C LYS A 66 2.43 25.20 -17.52
N PRO A 67 1.54 25.64 -16.60
CA PRO A 67 1.90 26.62 -15.58
C PRO A 67 3.08 26.20 -14.70
N LEU A 68 3.13 24.92 -14.28
CA LEU A 68 4.25 24.38 -13.51
C LEU A 68 5.57 24.54 -14.30
N LYS A 69 5.58 24.11 -15.57
CA LYS A 69 6.76 24.21 -16.43
C LYS A 69 7.23 25.66 -16.61
N GLU A 70 6.31 26.55 -16.96
CA GLU A 70 6.59 27.96 -17.26
C GLU A 70 7.03 28.73 -16.01
N ASN A 71 6.29 28.60 -14.90
CA ASN A 71 6.56 29.37 -13.69
C ASN A 71 7.82 28.88 -12.96
N TRP A 72 8.13 27.58 -13.04
CA TRP A 72 9.25 26.97 -12.32
C TRP A 72 10.52 26.88 -13.17
N GLY A 73 10.46 27.31 -14.44
CA GLY A 73 11.61 27.28 -15.34
C GLY A 73 12.10 25.86 -15.64
N ILE A 74 11.18 24.89 -15.69
CA ILE A 74 11.50 23.50 -15.98
C ILE A 74 11.75 23.38 -17.49
N ASN A 75 12.95 22.97 -17.88
CA ASN A 75 13.31 22.84 -19.30
C ASN A 75 12.87 21.49 -19.89
N ASP A 76 12.85 20.46 -19.07
CA ASP A 76 12.54 19.09 -19.48
C ASP A 76 11.07 18.94 -19.95
N GLU A 77 10.80 17.87 -20.69
CA GLU A 77 9.42 17.48 -20.98
C GLU A 77 8.72 17.13 -19.67
N LEU A 78 7.65 17.88 -19.37
CA LEU A 78 6.84 17.63 -18.20
C LEU A 78 5.61 16.83 -18.63
N ASN A 79 5.51 15.64 -18.09
CA ASN A 79 4.34 14.80 -18.18
C ASN A 79 3.83 14.49 -16.77
N PHE A 80 2.71 13.80 -16.72
CA PHE A 80 2.08 13.38 -15.47
C PHE A 80 3.03 12.68 -14.48
N PHE A 81 3.93 11.80 -14.93
CA PHE A 81 4.86 11.08 -14.04
C PHE A 81 5.99 11.96 -13.54
N THR A 82 6.62 12.73 -14.42
CA THR A 82 7.72 13.64 -14.07
C THR A 82 7.24 14.79 -13.20
N ALA A 83 5.97 15.20 -13.33
CA ALA A 83 5.34 16.18 -12.44
C ALA A 83 5.31 15.73 -10.97
N LYS A 84 5.35 14.41 -10.68
CA LYS A 84 5.31 13.87 -9.31
C LYS A 84 6.36 14.50 -8.40
N GLY A 85 7.61 14.59 -8.85
CA GLY A 85 8.70 15.10 -8.01
C GLY A 85 8.49 16.56 -7.61
N TYR A 86 7.96 17.36 -8.54
CA TYR A 86 7.61 18.76 -8.28
C TYR A 86 6.39 18.87 -7.37
N SER A 87 5.36 18.06 -7.62
CA SER A 87 4.14 17.99 -6.81
C SER A 87 4.43 17.58 -5.36
N ASP A 88 5.28 16.58 -5.14
CA ASP A 88 5.69 16.13 -3.80
C ASP A 88 6.44 17.23 -3.05
N THR A 89 7.40 17.88 -3.72
CA THR A 89 8.15 19.01 -3.14
C THR A 89 7.23 20.17 -2.77
N TYR A 90 6.30 20.53 -3.66
CA TYR A 90 5.32 21.58 -3.40
C TYR A 90 4.41 21.21 -2.22
N TYR A 91 3.91 19.97 -2.21
CA TYR A 91 3.01 19.48 -1.17
C TYR A 91 3.70 19.47 0.20
N ALA A 92 4.96 19.06 0.26
CA ALA A 92 5.77 19.13 1.47
C ALA A 92 5.97 20.58 1.95
N ALA A 93 6.23 21.52 1.05
CA ALA A 93 6.35 22.94 1.39
C ALA A 93 5.03 23.52 1.93
N MET A 94 3.91 23.20 1.27
CA MET A 94 2.55 23.57 1.69
C MET A 94 2.24 23.03 3.09
N PHE A 95 2.48 21.74 3.32
CA PHE A 95 2.20 21.08 4.60
C PHE A 95 2.99 21.70 5.76
N ASN A 96 4.26 22.05 5.51
CA ASN A 96 5.12 22.71 6.50
C ASN A 96 4.87 24.22 6.65
N LYS A 97 3.88 24.77 5.92
CA LYS A 97 3.57 26.21 5.89
C LYS A 97 4.79 27.05 5.48
N SER A 98 5.65 26.48 4.64
CA SER A 98 6.78 27.20 4.06
C SER A 98 6.28 28.36 3.22
N ALA A 99 7.05 29.44 3.17
CA ALA A 99 6.75 30.55 2.27
C ALA A 99 6.94 30.10 0.83
N ILE A 100 5.85 30.12 0.04
CA ILE A 100 5.88 29.84 -1.40
C ILE A 100 5.62 31.16 -2.13
N ASP A 101 6.58 31.57 -2.97
CA ASP A 101 6.43 32.74 -3.83
C ASP A 101 5.13 32.62 -4.65
N ALA A 102 4.39 33.72 -4.77
CA ALA A 102 3.13 33.77 -5.50
C ALA A 102 3.24 33.19 -6.91
N LYS A 103 4.38 33.38 -7.59
CA LYS A 103 4.60 32.84 -8.93
C LYS A 103 4.67 31.30 -8.98
N TYR A 104 5.03 30.64 -7.86
CA TYR A 104 5.13 29.19 -7.79
C TYR A 104 3.86 28.53 -7.23
N LYS A 105 2.85 29.31 -6.83
CA LYS A 105 1.61 28.77 -6.28
C LYS A 105 0.84 27.97 -7.33
N LEU A 106 0.40 26.79 -6.92
CA LEU A 106 -0.45 25.89 -7.68
C LEU A 106 -1.86 25.87 -7.09
N ASP A 107 -2.86 25.55 -7.92
CA ASP A 107 -4.20 25.25 -7.42
C ASP A 107 -4.17 23.96 -6.58
N GLU A 108 -4.50 24.09 -5.29
CA GLU A 108 -4.44 22.98 -4.33
C GLU A 108 -5.45 21.87 -4.66
N SER A 109 -6.63 22.20 -5.18
CA SER A 109 -7.63 21.21 -5.56
C SER A 109 -7.10 20.37 -6.72
N MET A 110 -6.55 21.03 -7.73
CA MET A 110 -5.95 20.36 -8.87
C MET A 110 -4.72 19.53 -8.50
N LEU A 111 -3.87 20.03 -7.61
CA LEU A 111 -2.74 19.26 -7.10
C LEU A 111 -3.20 17.98 -6.40
N ASN A 112 -4.21 18.08 -5.54
CA ASN A 112 -4.75 16.92 -4.84
C ASN A 112 -5.38 15.91 -5.80
N GLU A 113 -6.10 16.38 -6.83
CA GLU A 113 -6.65 15.52 -7.89
C GLU A 113 -5.55 14.85 -8.71
N LEU A 114 -4.51 15.59 -9.13
CA LEU A 114 -3.37 15.06 -9.88
C LEU A 114 -2.71 13.91 -9.12
N ILE A 115 -2.41 14.10 -7.82
CA ILE A 115 -1.73 13.09 -7.03
C ILE A 115 -2.65 11.90 -6.73
N ALA A 116 -3.94 12.15 -6.49
CA ALA A 116 -4.91 11.06 -6.35
C ALA A 116 -5.02 10.23 -7.64
N ASP A 117 -5.09 10.88 -8.79
CA ASP A 117 -5.11 10.21 -10.09
C ASP A 117 -3.83 9.41 -10.31
N GLN A 118 -2.72 9.89 -9.79
CA GLN A 118 -1.45 9.22 -9.93
C GLN A 118 -1.44 7.90 -9.21
N PHE A 119 -1.80 7.90 -7.93
CA PHE A 119 -1.88 6.67 -7.16
C PHE A 119 -2.94 5.73 -7.72
N TYR A 120 -4.17 6.20 -7.93
CA TYR A 120 -5.32 5.32 -8.08
C TYR A 120 -5.73 5.01 -9.52
N TYR A 121 -5.40 5.87 -10.48
CA TYR A 121 -5.81 5.69 -11.89
C TYR A 121 -4.64 5.43 -12.82
N VAL A 122 -3.40 5.74 -12.41
CA VAL A 122 -2.22 5.52 -13.26
C VAL A 122 -1.36 4.40 -12.70
N THR A 123 -0.81 4.56 -11.49
CA THR A 123 -0.02 3.51 -10.83
C THR A 123 -0.88 2.27 -10.67
N PHE A 124 -2.00 2.34 -9.96
CA PHE A 124 -2.87 1.17 -9.76
C PHE A 124 -3.98 1.03 -10.83
N PHE A 125 -3.59 1.11 -12.11
CA PHE A 125 -4.51 0.98 -13.25
C PHE A 125 -4.99 -0.46 -13.46
N TYR A 126 -4.06 -1.41 -13.62
CA TYR A 126 -4.39 -2.82 -13.87
C TYR A 126 -4.67 -3.58 -12.57
N ASP A 127 -5.67 -4.47 -12.60
CA ASP A 127 -6.02 -5.33 -11.47
C ASP A 127 -4.87 -6.29 -11.11
N GLU A 128 -4.18 -6.83 -12.12
CA GLU A 128 -3.02 -7.71 -11.93
C GLU A 128 -1.88 -7.01 -11.20
N MET A 129 -1.61 -5.74 -11.53
CA MET A 129 -0.59 -4.95 -10.83
C MET A 129 -0.98 -4.73 -9.37
N ILE A 130 -2.24 -4.40 -9.10
CA ILE A 130 -2.75 -4.26 -7.73
C ILE A 130 -2.57 -5.56 -6.96
N ARG A 131 -2.94 -6.70 -7.56
CA ARG A 131 -2.80 -8.02 -6.95
C ARG A 131 -1.33 -8.33 -6.63
N LEU A 132 -0.40 -8.09 -7.56
CA LEU A 132 1.03 -8.25 -7.30
C LEU A 132 1.49 -7.37 -6.14
N ALA A 133 1.06 -6.11 -6.11
CA ALA A 133 1.41 -5.14 -5.07
C ALA A 133 0.86 -5.50 -3.67
N THR A 134 -0.27 -6.22 -3.58
CA THR A 134 -0.93 -6.51 -2.29
C THR A 134 -0.86 -7.95 -1.83
N THR A 135 -0.54 -8.92 -2.70
CA THR A 135 -0.62 -10.37 -2.38
C THR A 135 0.16 -10.73 -1.12
N LYS A 136 1.42 -10.33 -1.01
CA LYS A 136 2.26 -10.66 0.15
C LYS A 136 1.68 -10.09 1.45
N ALA A 137 1.22 -8.84 1.43
CA ALA A 137 0.58 -8.19 2.56
C ALA A 137 -0.74 -8.84 2.97
N PHE A 138 -1.59 -9.15 2.00
CA PHE A 138 -2.90 -9.76 2.26
C PHE A 138 -2.75 -11.18 2.77
N ASN A 139 -1.86 -11.97 2.17
CA ASN A 139 -1.48 -13.30 2.64
C ASN A 139 -1.02 -13.26 4.10
N TYR A 140 -0.05 -12.39 4.40
CA TYR A 140 0.44 -12.21 5.75
C TYR A 140 -0.68 -11.85 6.74
N LEU A 141 -1.57 -10.94 6.36
CA LEU A 141 -2.65 -10.45 7.23
C LEU A 141 -3.65 -11.53 7.64
N TYR A 142 -4.17 -12.33 6.70
CA TYR A 142 -5.10 -13.38 7.09
C TYR A 142 -4.36 -14.57 7.74
N THR A 143 -3.12 -14.89 7.34
CA THR A 143 -2.33 -15.92 8.03
C THR A 143 -2.06 -15.53 9.48
N LEU A 144 -1.79 -14.25 9.74
CA LEU A 144 -1.64 -13.72 11.09
C LEU A 144 -2.91 -13.93 11.93
N PHE A 145 -4.09 -13.67 11.36
CA PHE A 145 -5.36 -13.90 12.04
C PHE A 145 -5.66 -15.40 12.24
N ASP A 146 -5.36 -16.25 11.26
CA ASP A 146 -5.46 -17.70 11.40
C ASP A 146 -4.57 -18.21 12.54
N SER A 147 -3.29 -17.82 12.57
CA SER A 147 -2.36 -18.20 13.63
C SER A 147 -2.84 -17.74 15.01
N LYS A 148 -3.39 -16.52 15.10
CA LYS A 148 -3.99 -16.02 16.35
C LYS A 148 -5.16 -16.90 16.79
N ILE A 149 -6.08 -17.20 15.91
CA ILE A 149 -7.27 -18.01 16.22
C ILE A 149 -6.87 -19.45 16.59
N GLU A 150 -5.94 -20.05 15.86
CA GLU A 150 -5.45 -21.41 16.13
C GLU A 150 -4.71 -21.49 17.47
N SER A 151 -3.93 -20.46 17.83
CA SER A 151 -3.27 -20.39 19.14
C SER A 151 -4.26 -20.32 20.31
N ILE A 152 -5.40 -19.65 20.11
CA ILE A 152 -6.51 -19.58 21.09
C ILE A 152 -7.23 -20.94 21.16
N LYS A 153 -7.48 -21.56 20.01
CA LYS A 153 -8.16 -22.86 19.90
C LYS A 153 -7.38 -23.98 20.59
N THR A 154 -6.08 -24.07 20.32
CA THR A 154 -5.22 -25.14 20.84
C THR A 154 -4.62 -24.82 22.21
N GLY A 155 -4.60 -23.55 22.60
CA GLY A 155 -3.88 -23.07 23.77
C GLY A 155 -2.36 -23.04 23.60
N LYS A 156 -1.82 -23.46 22.45
CA LYS A 156 -0.38 -23.51 22.15
C LYS A 156 0.07 -22.24 21.43
N ASP A 157 1.31 -21.83 21.67
CA ASP A 157 1.99 -20.79 20.88
C ASP A 157 2.89 -21.48 19.83
N ASP A 158 3.03 -20.89 18.65
CA ASP A 158 3.90 -21.38 17.57
C ASP A 158 5.38 -20.96 17.77
N GLY A 159 5.68 -20.33 18.90
CA GLY A 159 7.00 -19.80 19.23
C GLY A 159 7.20 -18.36 18.76
N THR A 160 6.21 -17.77 18.06
CA THR A 160 6.27 -16.36 17.62
C THR A 160 5.70 -15.40 18.67
N GLY A 161 5.06 -15.91 19.72
CA GLY A 161 4.34 -15.10 20.70
C GLY A 161 3.00 -14.57 20.17
N ILE A 162 2.52 -15.06 19.02
CA ILE A 162 1.29 -14.57 18.37
C ILE A 162 0.08 -14.66 19.30
N LYS A 163 0.06 -15.66 20.19
CA LYS A 163 -1.01 -15.84 21.17
C LYS A 163 -1.18 -14.64 22.08
N ASP A 164 -0.09 -13.96 22.44
CA ASP A 164 -0.11 -12.83 23.38
C ASP A 164 -0.04 -11.47 22.68
N ARG A 165 0.37 -11.42 21.41
CA ARG A 165 0.41 -10.17 20.62
C ARG A 165 -0.99 -9.56 20.48
N LYS A 166 -1.12 -8.29 20.88
CA LYS A 166 -2.36 -7.49 20.76
C LYS A 166 -2.31 -6.44 19.67
N LEU A 167 -1.11 -5.99 19.31
CA LEU A 167 -0.88 -4.95 18.31
C LEU A 167 0.35 -5.34 17.48
N ILE A 168 0.23 -5.18 16.17
CA ILE A 168 1.34 -5.21 15.23
C ILE A 168 1.27 -3.90 14.46
N TYR A 169 2.40 -3.21 14.37
CA TYR A 169 2.50 -1.91 13.75
C TYR A 169 3.45 -1.99 12.55
N PHE A 170 3.00 -1.51 11.41
CA PHE A 170 3.78 -1.38 10.20
C PHE A 170 3.93 0.11 9.88
N SER A 171 5.17 0.56 9.73
CA SER A 171 5.46 1.87 9.15
C SER A 171 5.71 1.66 7.66
N ALA A 172 4.89 2.29 6.82
CA ALA A 172 4.92 2.09 5.38
C ALA A 172 4.81 3.43 4.63
N HIS A 173 4.77 3.36 3.30
CA HIS A 173 4.67 4.52 2.43
C HIS A 173 3.22 4.80 1.99
N ASP A 174 2.99 5.99 1.48
CA ASP A 174 1.77 6.39 0.79
C ASP A 174 1.42 5.41 -0.35
N SER A 175 2.40 4.96 -1.13
CA SER A 175 2.22 3.93 -2.16
C SER A 175 1.68 2.62 -1.59
N THR A 176 2.13 2.19 -0.40
CA THR A 176 1.60 1.01 0.30
C THR A 176 0.14 1.20 0.69
N VAL A 177 -0.20 2.37 1.24
CA VAL A 177 -1.58 2.71 1.60
C VAL A 177 -2.47 2.74 0.36
N ALA A 178 -2.02 3.39 -0.72
CA ALA A 178 -2.74 3.43 -1.99
C ALA A 178 -2.92 2.04 -2.61
N ALA A 179 -1.90 1.19 -2.56
CA ALA A 179 -1.98 -0.20 -3.01
C ALA A 179 -3.04 -0.96 -2.21
N PHE A 180 -3.06 -0.86 -0.88
CA PHE A 180 -4.04 -1.54 -0.04
C PHE A 180 -5.46 -1.06 -0.32
N MET A 181 -5.67 0.26 -0.39
CA MET A 181 -6.98 0.83 -0.69
C MET A 181 -7.45 0.43 -2.10
N SER A 182 -6.54 0.31 -3.06
CA SER A 182 -6.86 -0.22 -4.39
C SER A 182 -7.16 -1.72 -4.36
N GLY A 183 -6.40 -2.49 -3.60
CA GLY A 183 -6.53 -3.94 -3.44
C GLY A 183 -7.82 -4.38 -2.77
N ILE A 184 -8.38 -3.54 -1.90
CA ILE A 184 -9.71 -3.77 -1.31
C ILE A 184 -10.84 -3.08 -2.08
N GLU A 185 -10.56 -2.55 -3.28
CA GLU A 185 -11.54 -1.90 -4.17
C GLU A 185 -12.20 -0.66 -3.53
N GLN A 186 -11.42 0.09 -2.74
CA GLN A 186 -11.82 1.30 -2.04
C GLN A 186 -10.84 2.44 -2.36
N LYS A 187 -10.58 2.66 -3.66
CA LYS A 187 -9.77 3.77 -4.15
C LYS A 187 -10.29 5.10 -3.57
N GLN A 188 -9.37 5.95 -3.13
CA GLN A 188 -9.72 7.22 -2.50
C GLN A 188 -9.71 8.34 -3.54
N LYS A 189 -10.46 9.42 -3.27
CA LYS A 189 -10.46 10.62 -4.13
C LYS A 189 -9.23 11.52 -3.90
N LEU A 190 -8.50 11.26 -2.83
CA LEU A 190 -7.38 12.07 -2.36
C LEU A 190 -6.23 11.12 -2.08
N GLN A 191 -5.01 11.60 -2.27
CA GLN A 191 -3.81 10.86 -1.92
C GLN A 191 -3.79 10.47 -0.43
N PRO A 192 -3.08 9.39 -0.06
CA PRO A 192 -2.76 9.12 1.33
C PRO A 192 -2.04 10.30 2.00
N TYR A 193 -2.61 10.84 3.07
CA TYR A 193 -2.02 11.96 3.82
C TYR A 193 -0.84 11.52 4.68
N TYR A 194 -0.01 12.48 5.12
CA TYR A 194 0.98 12.22 6.15
C TYR A 194 0.35 11.61 7.41
N ALA A 195 1.02 10.59 7.95
CA ALA A 195 0.60 9.86 9.15
C ALA A 195 -0.82 9.26 9.07
N ILE A 196 -1.32 8.97 7.86
CA ILE A 196 -2.61 8.33 7.67
C ILE A 196 -2.60 6.89 8.20
N PRO A 197 -3.51 6.51 9.14
CA PRO A 197 -3.56 5.15 9.64
C PRO A 197 -4.52 4.29 8.82
N ILE A 198 -4.07 3.08 8.48
CA ILE A 198 -4.94 1.93 8.24
C ILE A 198 -4.97 1.10 9.52
N LEU A 199 -6.17 0.87 10.07
CA LEU A 199 -6.36 0.03 11.23
C LEU A 199 -7.24 -1.17 10.89
N ILE A 200 -6.71 -2.37 11.11
CA ILE A 200 -7.40 -3.62 10.83
C ILE A 200 -7.53 -4.38 12.14
N GLN A 201 -8.77 -4.56 12.60
CA GLN A 201 -9.06 -5.09 13.93
C GLN A 201 -9.76 -6.44 13.82
N LEU A 202 -9.20 -7.46 14.47
CA LEU A 202 -9.85 -8.76 14.67
C LEU A 202 -10.59 -8.76 16.00
N TRP A 203 -11.90 -8.98 15.98
CA TRP A 203 -12.77 -8.95 17.15
C TRP A 203 -13.42 -10.31 17.37
N LYS A 204 -13.36 -10.79 18.62
CA LYS A 204 -14.15 -11.94 19.05
C LYS A 204 -15.61 -11.54 19.29
N LYS A 205 -16.56 -12.34 18.81
CA LYS A 205 -18.00 -12.16 19.07
C LYS A 205 -18.29 -12.36 20.55
N ALA A 206 -19.17 -11.52 21.11
CA ALA A 206 -19.60 -11.63 22.51
C ALA A 206 -20.24 -13.01 22.79
N GLY A 207 -19.98 -13.57 23.97
CA GLY A 207 -20.51 -14.88 24.36
C GLY A 207 -19.83 -16.09 23.72
N THR A 208 -18.77 -15.90 22.92
CA THR A 208 -18.04 -17.00 22.28
C THR A 208 -16.69 -17.28 22.94
N ASP A 209 -16.22 -18.52 22.81
CA ASP A 209 -14.91 -18.96 23.31
C ASP A 209 -13.75 -18.50 22.41
N GLY A 210 -14.04 -18.13 21.15
CA GLY A 210 -13.04 -17.72 20.17
C GLY A 210 -12.24 -18.88 19.58
N LYS A 211 -12.71 -20.12 19.68
CA LYS A 211 -12.01 -21.28 19.11
C LYS A 211 -12.34 -21.58 17.64
N ASP A 212 -13.43 -20.99 17.15
CA ASP A 212 -13.88 -21.12 15.76
C ASP A 212 -13.68 -19.80 15.00
N PRO A 213 -13.10 -19.79 13.79
CA PRO A 213 -13.07 -18.61 12.90
C PRO A 213 -14.41 -17.88 12.75
N ALA A 214 -15.54 -18.60 12.75
CA ALA A 214 -16.88 -18.03 12.70
C ALA A 214 -17.24 -17.19 13.94
N ASN A 215 -16.49 -17.34 15.05
CA ASN A 215 -16.62 -16.54 16.26
C ASN A 215 -15.93 -15.17 16.16
N TYR A 216 -15.42 -14.79 14.98
CA TYR A 216 -14.72 -13.53 14.78
C TYR A 216 -15.37 -12.64 13.71
N TYR A 217 -15.14 -11.33 13.85
CA TYR A 217 -15.37 -10.36 12.80
C TYR A 217 -14.18 -9.40 12.68
N VAL A 218 -14.01 -8.80 11.51
CA VAL A 218 -12.96 -7.85 11.19
C VAL A 218 -13.56 -6.47 10.95
N LYS A 219 -12.87 -5.43 11.41
CA LYS A 219 -13.12 -4.04 11.04
C LYS A 219 -11.90 -3.48 10.31
N TRP A 220 -12.12 -2.89 9.15
CA TRP A 220 -11.11 -2.13 8.42
C TRP A 220 -11.42 -0.64 8.54
N LEU A 221 -10.46 0.14 9.01
CA LEU A 221 -10.60 1.59 9.14
C LEU A 221 -9.49 2.29 8.35
N TYR A 222 -9.88 3.32 7.62
CA TYR A 222 -8.99 4.26 6.95
C TYR A 222 -9.23 5.64 7.56
N ASN A 223 -8.21 6.21 8.19
CA ASN A 223 -8.30 7.49 8.89
C ASN A 223 -9.44 7.54 9.94
N GLY A 224 -9.60 6.46 10.70
CA GLY A 224 -10.67 6.34 11.71
C GLY A 224 -12.07 6.14 11.14
N LYS A 225 -12.25 6.14 9.82
CA LYS A 225 -13.54 5.84 9.16
C LYS A 225 -13.58 4.39 8.74
N THR A 226 -14.70 3.73 9.00
CA THR A 226 -14.89 2.35 8.57
C THR A 226 -14.94 2.27 7.04
N VAL A 227 -14.25 1.28 6.50
CA VAL A 227 -14.19 0.99 5.07
C VAL A 227 -15.16 -0.14 4.75
N ASN A 228 -15.99 0.06 3.73
CA ASN A 228 -16.91 -0.98 3.26
C ASN A 228 -16.20 -1.88 2.25
N LEU A 229 -15.99 -3.16 2.58
CA LEU A 229 -15.50 -4.13 1.60
C LEU A 229 -16.71 -4.61 0.79
N ASN A 230 -16.97 -3.93 -0.33
CA ASN A 230 -18.11 -4.15 -1.23
C ASN A 230 -18.31 -5.65 -1.51
N GLY A 231 -19.58 -6.09 -1.55
CA GLY A 231 -20.00 -7.47 -1.78
C GLY A 231 -19.65 -8.51 -0.69
N THR A 232 -18.79 -8.17 0.29
CA THR A 232 -18.30 -9.13 1.30
C THR A 232 -18.84 -8.86 2.71
N CYS A 233 -19.01 -7.58 3.05
CA CYS A 233 -19.39 -7.13 4.40
C CYS A 233 -20.62 -6.22 4.40
N GLU A 234 -21.37 -6.21 3.31
CA GLU A 234 -22.58 -5.39 3.12
C GLU A 234 -23.70 -5.82 4.10
N GLY A 235 -24.48 -4.85 4.58
CA GLY A 235 -25.67 -5.10 5.40
C GLY A 235 -25.46 -5.09 6.92
N THR A 236 -24.27 -4.79 7.43
CA THR A 236 -24.07 -4.54 8.86
C THR A 236 -23.95 -3.04 9.13
N SER A 237 -24.62 -2.54 10.17
CA SER A 237 -24.64 -1.10 10.51
C SER A 237 -23.26 -0.52 10.86
N ASP A 238 -22.26 -1.39 11.12
CA ASP A 238 -20.90 -1.04 11.51
C ASP A 238 -19.83 -1.59 10.54
N PHE A 239 -20.22 -2.11 9.38
CA PHE A 239 -19.36 -2.87 8.44
C PHE A 239 -18.46 -3.93 9.13
N LYS A 240 -19.03 -4.65 10.10
CA LYS A 240 -18.37 -5.77 10.77
C LYS A 240 -18.36 -6.96 9.83
N CYS A 241 -17.20 -7.30 9.29
CA CYS A 241 -17.09 -8.40 8.35
C CYS A 241 -16.89 -9.72 9.09
N ALA A 242 -17.70 -10.75 8.84
CA ALA A 242 -17.39 -12.09 9.36
C ALA A 242 -15.97 -12.49 8.90
N TYR A 243 -15.12 -12.98 9.82
CA TYR A 243 -13.73 -13.28 9.49
C TYR A 243 -13.57 -14.26 8.30
N PRO A 244 -14.37 -15.34 8.18
CA PRO A 244 -14.31 -16.21 7.01
C PRO A 244 -14.54 -15.47 5.68
N ASN A 245 -15.50 -14.53 5.63
CA ASN A 245 -15.78 -13.75 4.43
C ASN A 245 -14.62 -12.79 4.11
N PHE A 246 -14.11 -12.11 5.15
CA PHE A 246 -12.95 -11.23 5.03
C PHE A 246 -11.73 -11.96 4.45
N LYS A 247 -11.42 -13.15 4.99
CA LYS A 247 -10.34 -13.99 4.51
C LYS A 247 -10.55 -14.39 3.06
N SER A 248 -11.72 -14.89 2.70
CA SER A 248 -12.05 -15.26 1.32
C SER A 248 -11.92 -14.08 0.36
N PHE A 249 -12.31 -12.87 0.78
CA PHE A 249 -12.12 -11.66 -0.01
C PHE A 249 -10.64 -11.34 -0.24
N LEU A 250 -9.81 -11.35 0.81
CA LEU A 250 -8.38 -11.11 0.67
C LEU A 250 -7.72 -12.16 -0.24
N GLN A 251 -8.06 -13.44 -0.07
CA GLN A 251 -7.60 -14.54 -0.92
C GLN A 251 -8.06 -14.36 -2.37
N TYR A 252 -9.31 -13.92 -2.58
CA TYR A 252 -9.80 -13.59 -3.91
C TYR A 252 -9.01 -12.45 -4.56
N ARG A 253 -8.46 -11.51 -3.78
CA ARG A 253 -7.64 -10.39 -4.23
C ARG A 253 -6.15 -10.71 -4.36
N GLU A 254 -5.74 -11.96 -4.13
CA GLU A 254 -4.37 -12.40 -4.40
C GLU A 254 -4.11 -12.55 -5.91
N TYR A 255 -2.83 -12.52 -6.27
CA TYR A 255 -2.39 -12.82 -7.62
C TYR A 255 -2.71 -14.29 -7.95
N LYS A 256 -3.28 -14.52 -9.13
CA LYS A 256 -3.70 -15.86 -9.58
C LYS A 256 -2.49 -16.62 -10.12
N GLY A 257 -1.57 -17.00 -9.23
CA GLY A 257 -0.34 -17.68 -9.55
C GLY A 257 0.65 -17.60 -8.40
N ASP A 258 1.82 -18.17 -8.59
CA ASP A 258 2.93 -17.90 -7.69
C ASP A 258 3.34 -16.42 -7.82
N TRP A 259 3.53 -15.74 -6.70
CA TRP A 259 3.87 -14.31 -6.72
C TRP A 259 5.23 -14.07 -7.37
N TYR A 260 6.20 -14.95 -7.14
CA TYR A 260 7.53 -14.80 -7.75
C TYR A 260 7.46 -15.00 -9.26
N SER A 261 6.70 -15.97 -9.75
CA SER A 261 6.47 -16.11 -11.19
C SER A 261 5.79 -14.86 -11.76
N GLY A 262 4.78 -14.32 -11.08
CA GLY A 262 4.11 -13.10 -11.47
C GLY A 262 4.98 -11.85 -11.47
N CYS A 263 6.02 -11.79 -10.63
CA CYS A 263 6.94 -10.66 -10.54
C CYS A 263 8.16 -10.75 -11.45
N PHE A 264 8.69 -11.97 -11.67
CA PHE A 264 10.01 -12.18 -12.29
C PHE A 264 9.97 -12.96 -13.61
N LEU A 265 8.90 -13.72 -13.90
CA LEU A 265 8.79 -14.43 -15.17
C LEU A 265 8.01 -13.57 -16.16
N ASP A 266 8.62 -13.31 -17.31
CA ASP A 266 7.97 -12.66 -18.44
C ASP A 266 6.89 -13.57 -19.00
N ILE A 267 5.66 -13.08 -19.06
CA ILE A 267 4.63 -13.62 -19.96
C ILE A 267 4.92 -13.05 -21.36
N GLU A 268 6.09 -13.34 -21.93
CA GLU A 268 6.35 -13.16 -23.35
C GLU A 268 7.20 -14.30 -23.89
N SER A 269 6.57 -15.48 -24.01
CA SER A 269 6.99 -16.51 -24.98
C SER A 269 6.64 -16.15 -26.42
N SER A 270 6.04 -14.99 -26.69
CA SER A 270 5.56 -14.59 -28.02
C SER A 270 6.39 -13.51 -28.74
N TYR A 271 7.37 -12.85 -28.09
CA TYR A 271 8.06 -11.71 -28.70
C TYR A 271 9.58 -11.57 -28.48
N MET A 272 10.29 -12.61 -28.03
CA MET A 272 11.75 -12.50 -27.91
C MET A 272 12.51 -13.38 -28.90
N GLY A 273 13.07 -12.70 -29.91
CA GLY A 273 14.31 -13.12 -30.56
C GLY A 273 15.39 -13.38 -29.51
N LYS A 274 16.30 -14.30 -29.84
CA LYS A 274 17.35 -14.84 -28.97
C LYS A 274 18.06 -13.76 -28.15
N TRP A 275 17.94 -13.82 -26.83
CA TRP A 275 18.84 -13.12 -25.91
C TRP A 275 19.99 -14.04 -25.49
N TYR A 276 21.21 -13.49 -25.51
CA TYR A 276 22.39 -14.07 -24.88
C TYR A 276 22.54 -13.45 -23.48
N ILE A 277 22.83 -14.28 -22.49
CA ILE A 277 23.20 -13.82 -21.15
C ILE A 277 24.63 -13.30 -21.20
N VAL A 278 24.82 -12.01 -20.90
CA VAL A 278 26.14 -11.45 -20.57
C VAL A 278 26.19 -11.26 -19.06
N VAL A 279 26.99 -12.09 -18.40
CA VAL A 279 27.31 -11.92 -16.97
C VAL A 279 28.51 -10.99 -16.88
N GLY A 280 28.28 -9.75 -16.43
CA GLY A 280 29.33 -8.85 -15.97
C GLY A 280 29.31 -8.79 -14.45
N ILE A 281 30.36 -9.30 -13.79
CA ILE A 281 30.61 -9.07 -12.37
C ILE A 281 31.48 -7.81 -12.28
N ALA A 282 30.98 -6.77 -11.63
CA ALA A 282 31.79 -5.66 -11.17
C ALA A 282 31.78 -5.68 -9.63
N ALA A 283 32.97 -5.83 -9.06
CA ALA A 283 33.22 -5.60 -7.65
C ALA A 283 33.51 -4.11 -7.44
N GLY A 284 32.82 -3.53 -6.46
CA GLY A 284 32.94 -2.14 -6.01
C GLY A 284 31.89 -1.86 -4.95
#